data_AF-A0A672YW78-F1
#
_entry.id   AF-A0A672YW78-F1
#
_cell.length_a   1.000
_cell.length_b   1.000
_cell.length_c   1.000
_cell.angle_alpha   90.00
_cell.angle_beta   90.00
_cell.angle_gamma   90.00
#
_symmetry.space_group_name_H-M   'P 1'
#
loop_
_entity.id
_entity.type
_entity.pdbx_description
1 polymer ?
#
loop_
_entity_poly.entity_id
_entity_poly.type
_entity_poly.pdbx_seq_one_letter_code
_entity_poly.pdbx_strand_id
1 'polypeptide(L)'
;REQKEKEQKEREQREKEKLEREKEDRERKEKEHRDREKEKEVEKERENKRREREGGDKTPAEYQPRAKSSKDKAEPPPKKRKKWLKEVLSSSSDSDSSPPSDDEGPVRSGFNNRAMREMFRSYVEMLVSTALDPDMIQALEDTDDELYLPPMRKIDSLLSEQKKRLLRRVDMSIQHQEALHIFPKMTADPLESGAVKVHLGGEGYNRKTLNRVKRSIPKQQDLKLSIETCRIYTLYHSLHHYKYHTFLRCKKETDSIEQATEDPGQEEVVQQCMANQGWLENLFNSFMELLKSMDYFSRCRME
;
A
#
# COMPACT_ATOMS: atom_id res chain seq x y z
N ARG A 1 6.07 -42.52 -41.15
CA ARG A 1 6.64 -42.32 -39.79
C ARG A 1 6.04 -41.07 -39.16
N GLU A 2 6.16 -39.92 -39.82
CA GLU A 2 5.62 -38.60 -39.42
C GLU A 2 4.18 -38.62 -38.85
N GLN A 3 3.25 -39.37 -39.46
CA GLN A 3 1.86 -39.42 -38.99
C GLN A 3 1.73 -39.98 -37.56
N LYS A 4 2.53 -40.99 -37.18
CA LYS A 4 2.57 -41.53 -35.81
C LYS A 4 3.23 -40.57 -34.83
N GLU A 5 4.23 -39.81 -35.29
CA GLU A 5 4.92 -38.82 -34.48
C GLU A 5 4.02 -37.61 -34.17
N LYS A 6 3.19 -37.19 -35.14
CA LYS A 6 2.17 -36.15 -34.96
C LYS A 6 1.09 -36.57 -33.95
N GLU A 7 0.60 -37.81 -34.07
CA GLU A 7 -0.40 -38.39 -33.17
C GLU A 7 0.13 -38.55 -31.73
N GLN A 8 1.41 -38.92 -31.58
CA GLN A 8 2.08 -38.95 -30.27
C GLN A 8 2.20 -37.54 -29.65
N LYS A 9 2.66 -36.54 -30.42
CA LYS A 9 2.77 -35.15 -29.93
C LYS A 9 1.41 -34.56 -29.52
N GLU A 10 0.35 -34.87 -30.25
CA GLU A 10 -1.01 -34.43 -29.89
C GLU A 10 -1.49 -35.09 -28.58
N ARG A 11 -1.16 -36.37 -28.36
CA ARG A 11 -1.45 -37.06 -27.09
C ARG A 11 -0.67 -36.46 -25.92
N GLU A 12 0.63 -36.23 -26.08
CA GLU A 12 1.48 -35.59 -25.05
C GLU A 12 0.97 -34.18 -24.70
N GLN A 13 0.50 -33.41 -25.68
CA GLN A 13 -0.11 -32.09 -25.47
C GLN A 13 -1.42 -32.18 -24.67
N ARG A 14 -2.30 -33.16 -24.98
CA ARG A 14 -3.56 -33.40 -24.24
C ARG A 14 -3.31 -33.87 -22.80
N GLU A 15 -2.30 -34.73 -22.58
CA GLU A 15 -1.91 -35.17 -21.23
C GLU A 15 -1.33 -34.01 -20.41
N LYS A 16 -0.52 -33.14 -21.03
CA LYS A 16 0.00 -31.92 -20.38
C LYS A 16 -1.11 -30.93 -20.00
N GLU A 17 -2.06 -30.68 -20.89
CA GLU A 17 -3.21 -29.79 -20.62
C GLU A 17 -4.11 -30.35 -19.50
N LYS A 18 -4.26 -31.68 -19.42
CA LYS A 18 -4.99 -32.33 -18.32
C LYS A 18 -4.29 -32.13 -16.97
N LEU A 19 -2.97 -32.28 -16.91
CA LEU A 19 -2.18 -32.06 -15.70
C LEU A 19 -2.19 -30.59 -15.24
N GLU A 20 -2.19 -29.65 -16.19
CA GLU A 20 -2.29 -28.21 -15.91
C GLU A 20 -3.65 -27.87 -15.29
N ARG A 21 -4.77 -28.36 -15.86
CA ARG A 21 -6.12 -28.21 -15.30
C ARG A 21 -6.28 -28.87 -13.91
N GLU A 22 -5.68 -30.04 -13.68
CA GLU A 22 -5.69 -30.70 -12.36
C GLU A 22 -4.90 -29.91 -11.32
N LYS A 23 -3.82 -29.23 -11.71
CA LYS A 23 -3.04 -28.34 -10.85
C LYS A 23 -3.83 -27.06 -10.49
N GLU A 24 -4.48 -26.43 -11.47
CA GLU A 24 -5.33 -25.26 -11.26
C GLU A 24 -6.52 -25.55 -10.31
N ASP A 25 -7.19 -26.70 -10.49
CA ASP A 25 -8.29 -27.11 -9.60
C ASP A 25 -7.80 -27.40 -8.17
N ARG A 26 -6.59 -27.93 -8.01
CA ARG A 26 -5.97 -28.13 -6.69
C ARG A 26 -5.62 -26.81 -6.01
N GLU A 27 -4.99 -25.87 -6.73
CA GLU A 27 -4.67 -24.53 -6.22
C GLU A 27 -5.94 -23.75 -5.86
N ARG A 28 -7.01 -23.88 -6.67
CA ARG A 28 -8.32 -23.29 -6.37
C ARG A 28 -8.92 -23.87 -5.09
N LYS A 29 -8.92 -25.19 -4.91
CA LYS A 29 -9.44 -25.84 -3.69
C LYS A 29 -8.67 -25.45 -2.44
N GLU A 30 -7.35 -25.32 -2.54
CA GLU A 30 -6.52 -24.86 -1.42
C GLU A 30 -6.82 -23.41 -1.05
N LYS A 31 -7.02 -22.54 -2.04
CA LYS A 31 -7.45 -21.16 -1.82
C LYS A 31 -8.83 -21.08 -1.16
N GLU A 32 -9.81 -21.84 -1.65
CA GLU A 32 -11.16 -21.90 -1.04
C GLU A 32 -11.14 -22.45 0.39
N HIS A 33 -10.22 -23.36 0.73
CA HIS A 33 -10.01 -23.80 2.12
C HIS A 33 -9.46 -22.65 2.98
N ARG A 34 -8.40 -22.00 2.51
CA ARG A 34 -7.71 -20.91 3.21
C ARG A 34 -8.62 -19.70 3.46
N ASP A 35 -9.48 -19.38 2.50
CA ASP A 35 -10.47 -18.30 2.64
C ASP A 35 -11.57 -18.68 3.65
N ARG A 36 -12.05 -19.93 3.67
CA ARG A 36 -12.98 -20.43 4.70
C ARG A 36 -12.40 -20.47 6.12
N GLU A 37 -11.11 -20.72 6.27
CA GLU A 37 -10.46 -20.65 7.59
C GLU A 37 -10.37 -19.21 8.10
N LYS A 38 -10.05 -18.25 7.21
CA LYS A 38 -10.10 -16.81 7.56
C LYS A 38 -11.50 -16.35 7.98
N GLU A 39 -12.54 -16.80 7.27
CA GLU A 39 -13.93 -16.50 7.66
C GLU A 39 -14.26 -17.01 9.07
N LYS A 40 -13.83 -18.24 9.42
CA LYS A 40 -14.02 -18.81 10.76
C LYS A 40 -13.25 -18.06 11.85
N GLU A 41 -12.02 -17.64 11.60
CA GLU A 41 -11.25 -16.84 12.57
C GLU A 41 -11.90 -15.48 12.80
N VAL A 42 -12.37 -14.80 11.75
CA VAL A 42 -13.13 -13.54 11.87
C VAL A 42 -14.45 -13.73 12.61
N GLU A 43 -15.12 -14.88 12.45
CA GLU A 43 -16.33 -15.21 13.20
C GLU A 43 -16.04 -15.43 14.69
N LYS A 44 -14.98 -16.19 15.04
CA LYS A 44 -14.52 -16.36 16.42
C LYS A 44 -14.13 -15.04 17.08
N GLU A 45 -13.39 -14.17 16.38
CA GLU A 45 -12.99 -12.86 16.90
C GLU A 45 -14.23 -12.00 17.22
N ARG A 46 -15.23 -12.00 16.31
CA ARG A 46 -16.52 -11.32 16.51
C ARG A 46 -17.31 -11.90 17.68
N GLU A 47 -17.28 -13.22 17.89
CA GLU A 47 -17.94 -13.86 19.02
C GLU A 47 -17.24 -13.52 20.34
N ASN A 48 -15.90 -13.59 20.38
CA ASN A 48 -15.12 -13.25 21.58
C ASN A 48 -15.34 -11.79 21.98
N LYS A 49 -15.33 -10.87 21.01
CA LYS A 49 -15.61 -9.43 21.20
C LYS A 49 -17.06 -9.14 21.62
N ARG A 50 -18.00 -10.06 21.40
CA ARG A 50 -19.36 -10.00 22.00
C ARG A 50 -19.34 -10.48 23.45
N ARG A 51 -18.70 -11.62 23.73
CA ARG A 51 -18.55 -12.16 25.10
C ARG A 51 -17.84 -11.18 26.04
N GLU A 52 -16.81 -10.49 25.58
CA GLU A 52 -16.11 -9.43 26.33
C GLU A 52 -17.01 -8.22 26.66
N ARG A 53 -17.95 -7.88 25.77
CA ARG A 53 -18.92 -6.79 26.01
C ARG A 53 -20.05 -7.20 26.95
N GLU A 54 -20.39 -8.49 27.00
CA GLU A 54 -21.41 -9.04 27.89
C GLU A 54 -20.85 -9.44 29.28
N GLY A 55 -19.54 -9.62 29.41
CA GLY A 55 -18.85 -9.94 30.68
C GLY A 55 -18.63 -8.75 31.62
N GLY A 56 -19.05 -7.53 31.23
CA GLY A 56 -18.78 -6.27 31.93
C GLY A 56 -19.54 -6.00 33.24
N ASP A 57 -19.97 -7.03 33.97
CA ASP A 57 -20.38 -6.90 35.38
C ASP A 57 -20.19 -8.20 36.16
N LYS A 58 -19.03 -8.32 36.83
CA LYS A 58 -18.79 -9.13 38.04
C LYS A 58 -17.39 -8.86 38.60
N THR A 59 -17.35 -8.17 39.73
CA THR A 59 -16.14 -7.99 40.56
C THR A 59 -15.57 -9.33 41.04
N PRO A 60 -14.26 -9.59 40.91
CA PRO A 60 -13.60 -10.68 41.62
C PRO A 60 -13.52 -10.34 43.11
N ALA A 61 -14.17 -11.13 43.96
CA ALA A 61 -14.04 -11.01 45.41
C ALA A 61 -12.75 -11.72 45.88
N GLU A 62 -11.83 -10.93 46.41
CA GLU A 62 -10.55 -11.35 46.97
C GLU A 62 -10.73 -12.27 48.19
N TYR A 63 -10.09 -13.45 48.18
CA TYR A 63 -10.15 -14.41 49.28
C TYR A 63 -8.92 -14.24 50.20
N GLN A 64 -9.04 -13.41 51.23
CA GLN A 64 -8.07 -13.31 52.33
C GLN A 64 -8.69 -13.87 53.63
N PRO A 65 -8.09 -14.86 54.30
CA PRO A 65 -8.69 -15.49 55.47
C PRO A 65 -8.32 -14.79 56.78
N ARG A 66 -9.26 -14.00 57.36
CA ARG A 66 -9.22 -13.74 58.81
C ARG A 66 -10.57 -13.41 59.44
N ALA A 67 -10.99 -14.30 60.33
CA ALA A 67 -11.93 -14.06 61.43
C ALA A 67 -11.28 -14.69 62.70
N LYS A 68 -11.55 -14.28 63.94
CA LYS A 68 -12.78 -13.69 64.49
C LYS A 68 -12.47 -12.69 65.61
N SER A 69 -13.32 -11.69 65.78
CA SER A 69 -13.77 -11.23 67.10
C SER A 69 -15.28 -10.94 67.05
N SER A 70 -15.90 -10.70 68.19
CA SER A 70 -17.30 -11.06 68.48
C SER A 70 -18.33 -9.92 68.47
N LYS A 71 -19.58 -10.25 68.08
CA LYS A 71 -20.86 -9.64 68.53
C LYS A 71 -21.09 -8.15 68.16
N ASP A 72 -22.32 -7.62 68.04
CA ASP A 72 -23.67 -8.16 68.23
C ASP A 72 -24.72 -7.36 67.38
N LYS A 73 -25.86 -8.00 67.08
CA LYS A 73 -27.21 -7.48 66.71
C LYS A 73 -27.53 -6.63 65.45
N ALA A 74 -28.61 -7.11 64.79
CA ALA A 74 -29.75 -6.40 64.14
C ALA A 74 -29.81 -6.30 62.58
N GLU A 75 -31.03 -6.45 62.06
CA GLU A 75 -31.46 -6.63 60.65
C GLU A 75 -32.90 -6.02 60.49
N PRO A 76 -33.51 -5.82 59.29
CA PRO A 76 -33.16 -4.85 58.23
C PRO A 76 -34.28 -3.76 57.98
N PRO A 77 -34.70 -3.39 56.73
CA PRO A 77 -34.44 -2.11 56.02
C PRO A 77 -35.77 -1.28 55.84
N PRO A 78 -36.08 -0.47 54.77
CA PRO A 78 -35.35 0.04 53.58
C PRO A 78 -35.64 1.52 53.13
N LYS A 79 -35.13 1.88 51.93
CA LYS A 79 -35.60 2.90 50.92
C LYS A 79 -34.94 4.31 50.81
N LYS A 80 -34.09 4.40 49.77
CA LYS A 80 -34.10 5.34 48.61
C LYS A 80 -33.89 6.87 48.76
N ARG A 81 -32.92 7.35 47.95
CA ARG A 81 -32.81 8.63 47.22
C ARG A 81 -32.59 9.94 48.01
N LYS A 82 -31.40 10.53 47.79
CA LYS A 82 -31.13 11.97 47.94
C LYS A 82 -31.05 12.65 46.55
N LYS A 83 -31.50 13.89 46.48
CA LYS A 83 -31.22 14.93 45.46
C LYS A 83 -31.24 16.28 46.18
N TRP A 84 -30.79 17.36 45.52
CA TRP A 84 -30.72 18.77 46.02
C TRP A 84 -29.55 19.00 47.00
N LEU A 85 -28.82 20.12 47.03
CA LEU A 85 -28.85 21.47 46.38
C LEU A 85 -27.39 21.83 45.89
N LYS A 86 -27.03 22.99 45.28
CA LYS A 86 -27.57 24.35 45.37
C LYS A 86 -27.22 25.30 44.20
N GLU A 87 -28.08 26.31 44.05
CA GLU A 87 -28.04 27.58 43.27
C GLU A 87 -26.67 28.30 43.29
N VAL A 88 -26.16 29.05 42.29
CA VAL A 88 -26.68 29.90 41.18
C VAL A 88 -27.07 31.36 41.57
N LEU A 89 -26.74 32.31 40.68
CA LEU A 89 -27.03 33.78 40.60
C LEU A 89 -25.84 34.68 41.02
N SER A 90 -25.08 35.42 40.19
CA SER A 90 -25.09 35.90 38.77
C SER A 90 -25.44 37.38 38.55
N SER A 91 -24.53 38.10 37.86
CA SER A 91 -24.67 39.38 37.13
C SER A 91 -23.28 39.79 36.60
N SER A 92 -23.04 40.46 35.45
CA SER A 92 -23.74 40.58 34.14
C SER A 92 -22.76 41.23 33.11
N SER A 93 -23.17 41.38 31.84
CA SER A 93 -22.37 41.90 30.69
C SER A 93 -21.31 40.91 30.16
N ASP A 94 -21.12 40.62 28.86
CA ASP A 94 -21.06 41.50 27.69
C ASP A 94 -21.66 40.86 26.40
N SER A 95 -21.61 41.61 25.28
CA SER A 95 -22.14 41.23 23.96
C SER A 95 -21.11 40.65 22.97
N ASP A 96 -21.65 39.83 22.06
CA ASP A 96 -21.23 39.61 20.66
C ASP A 96 -19.80 39.11 20.33
N SER A 97 -19.73 37.85 19.88
CA SER A 97 -19.04 37.44 18.64
C SER A 97 -19.31 35.96 18.33
N SER A 98 -19.73 35.66 17.10
CA SER A 98 -20.04 34.29 16.65
C SER A 98 -18.81 33.39 16.47
N PRO A 99 -18.89 32.07 16.75
CA PRO A 99 -17.89 31.11 16.29
C PRO A 99 -17.98 30.91 14.76
N PRO A 100 -16.86 30.56 14.08
CA PRO A 100 -16.91 30.26 12.66
C PRO A 100 -17.73 28.99 12.40
N SER A 101 -18.63 29.07 11.40
CA SER A 101 -19.44 27.94 10.95
C SER A 101 -18.57 26.80 10.45
N ASP A 102 -18.87 25.58 10.87
CA ASP A 102 -18.57 24.40 10.05
C ASP A 102 -19.30 24.58 8.71
N ASP A 103 -18.54 24.67 7.62
CA ASP A 103 -19.08 24.68 6.25
C ASP A 103 -18.55 23.47 5.48
N GLU A 104 -19.48 22.65 5.00
CA GLU A 104 -19.22 21.35 4.38
C GLU A 104 -18.64 21.50 2.96
N GLY A 105 -17.32 21.41 2.85
CA GLY A 105 -16.60 21.29 1.57
C GLY A 105 -16.42 19.81 1.15
N PRO A 106 -16.65 19.44 -0.13
CA PRO A 106 -16.83 18.03 -0.52
C PRO A 106 -15.53 17.22 -0.49
N VAL A 107 -15.48 16.26 0.45
CA VAL A 107 -14.68 15.01 0.51
C VAL A 107 -13.51 14.91 -0.50
N ARG A 108 -12.50 15.76 -0.33
CA ARG A 108 -11.15 15.50 -0.85
C ARG A 108 -10.26 15.25 0.36
N SER A 109 -10.12 13.97 0.70
CA SER A 109 -9.35 13.50 1.85
C SER A 109 -7.94 14.11 1.85
N GLY A 110 -7.79 15.17 2.63
CA GLY A 110 -6.51 15.78 2.94
C GLY A 110 -5.78 14.84 3.89
N PHE A 111 -5.01 13.91 3.32
CA PHE A 111 -4.06 13.15 4.11
C PHE A 111 -3.19 14.15 4.88
N ASN A 112 -3.21 14.08 6.21
CA ASN A 112 -2.35 14.90 7.05
C ASN A 112 -0.92 14.76 6.53
N ASN A 113 -0.33 15.85 6.01
CA ASN A 113 0.94 15.82 5.27
C ASN A 113 2.04 15.13 6.10
N ARG A 114 2.00 15.32 7.44
CA ARG A 114 2.82 14.59 8.43
C ARG A 114 2.62 13.06 8.40
N ALA A 115 1.38 12.56 8.50
CA ALA A 115 1.09 11.13 8.51
C ALA A 115 1.37 10.45 7.16
N MET A 116 1.13 11.16 6.04
CA MET A 116 1.51 10.67 4.70
C MET A 116 3.03 10.60 4.53
N ARG A 117 3.77 11.56 5.10
CA ARG A 117 5.24 11.58 5.11
C ARG A 117 5.84 10.47 5.96
N GLU A 118 5.27 10.20 7.13
CA GLU A 118 5.68 9.10 8.00
C GLU A 118 5.42 7.73 7.34
N MET A 119 4.23 7.53 6.80
CA MET A 119 3.90 6.34 5.99
C MET A 119 4.84 6.17 4.77
N PHE A 120 5.17 7.26 4.08
CA PHE A 120 6.12 7.23 2.97
C PHE A 120 7.55 6.95 3.44
N ARG A 121 7.95 7.43 4.63
CA ARG A 121 9.26 7.14 5.25
C ARG A 121 9.40 5.63 5.50
N SER A 122 8.43 4.99 6.17
CA SER A 122 8.44 3.53 6.37
C SER A 122 8.43 2.74 5.05
N TYR A 123 7.74 3.25 4.02
CA TYR A 123 7.79 2.66 2.68
C TYR A 123 9.17 2.75 2.03
N VAL A 124 9.87 3.89 2.15
CA VAL A 124 11.25 4.03 1.65
C VAL A 124 12.21 3.16 2.45
N GLU A 125 12.06 3.09 3.77
CA GLU A 125 12.86 2.23 4.65
C GLU A 125 12.79 0.76 4.24
N MET A 126 11.58 0.23 4.00
CA MET A 126 11.39 -1.11 3.43
C MET A 126 12.08 -1.28 2.06
N LEU A 127 12.06 -0.27 1.18
CA LEU A 127 12.75 -0.34 -0.12
C LEU A 127 14.28 -0.24 0.00
N VAL A 128 14.80 0.43 1.03
CA VAL A 128 16.23 0.45 1.38
C VAL A 128 16.65 -0.93 1.89
N SER A 129 15.91 -1.52 2.85
CA SER A 129 16.16 -2.90 3.29
C SER A 129 16.06 -3.91 2.14
N THR A 130 15.10 -3.73 1.22
CA THR A 130 14.98 -4.57 0.00
C THR A 130 16.17 -4.41 -0.97
N ALA A 131 16.90 -3.29 -0.93
CA ALA A 131 18.08 -3.09 -1.76
C ALA A 131 19.31 -3.86 -1.24
N LEU A 132 19.34 -4.11 0.07
CA LEU A 132 20.36 -4.89 0.79
C LEU A 132 20.02 -6.39 0.83
N ASP A 133 18.74 -6.73 1.00
CA ASP A 133 18.21 -8.11 0.95
C ASP A 133 17.09 -8.23 -0.10
N PRO A 134 17.31 -8.93 -1.23
CA PRO A 134 16.33 -9.09 -2.30
C PRO A 134 15.12 -9.97 -1.93
N ASP A 135 15.16 -10.69 -0.81
CA ASP A 135 14.07 -11.54 -0.31
C ASP A 135 13.24 -10.83 0.78
N MET A 136 13.63 -9.62 1.22
CA MET A 136 12.94 -8.82 2.25
C MET A 136 11.42 -8.72 2.04
N ILE A 137 10.96 -8.37 0.83
CA ILE A 137 9.51 -8.27 0.54
C ILE A 137 8.80 -9.61 0.74
N GLN A 138 9.44 -10.73 0.38
CA GLN A 138 8.87 -12.07 0.53
C GLN A 138 8.81 -12.45 2.02
N ALA A 139 9.89 -12.19 2.78
CA ALA A 139 9.92 -12.43 4.22
C ALA A 139 8.85 -11.62 4.98
N LEU A 140 8.64 -10.34 4.62
CA LEU A 140 7.55 -9.52 5.16
C LEU A 140 6.18 -10.13 4.82
N GLU A 141 5.93 -10.51 3.56
CA GLU A 141 4.66 -11.12 3.14
C GLU A 141 4.38 -12.47 3.83
N ASP A 142 5.41 -13.29 4.09
CA ASP A 142 5.30 -14.60 4.74
C ASP A 142 5.09 -14.50 6.26
N THR A 143 5.48 -13.39 6.89
CA THR A 143 5.27 -13.09 8.32
C THR A 143 4.05 -12.20 8.61
N ASP A 144 3.40 -11.67 7.57
CA ASP A 144 2.38 -10.61 7.60
C ASP A 144 2.77 -9.40 8.46
N ASP A 145 4.00 -8.92 8.29
CA ASP A 145 4.59 -7.82 9.07
C ASP A 145 3.69 -6.57 9.18
N GLU A 146 3.36 -6.20 10.41
CA GLU A 146 2.44 -5.09 10.73
C GLU A 146 3.07 -3.70 10.53
N LEU A 147 4.40 -3.60 10.45
CA LEU A 147 5.11 -2.31 10.37
C LEU A 147 5.18 -1.78 8.94
N TYR A 148 5.62 -2.60 7.99
CA TYR A 148 5.95 -2.20 6.62
C TYR A 148 4.86 -2.57 5.61
N LEU A 149 4.12 -3.66 5.81
CA LEU A 149 3.08 -4.05 4.85
C LEU A 149 1.93 -3.04 4.79
N PRO A 150 1.39 -2.46 5.88
CA PRO A 150 0.30 -1.49 5.77
C PRO A 150 0.70 -0.20 5.03
N PRO A 151 1.86 0.44 5.30
CA PRO A 151 2.37 1.52 4.47
C PRO A 151 2.56 1.12 2.99
N MET A 152 3.19 -0.03 2.72
CA MET A 152 3.40 -0.52 1.36
C MET A 152 2.09 -0.70 0.59
N ARG A 153 1.15 -1.46 1.17
CA ARG A 153 -0.18 -1.71 0.61
C ARG A 153 -0.93 -0.39 0.36
N LYS A 154 -0.75 0.63 1.22
CA LYS A 154 -1.38 1.95 1.08
C LYS A 154 -0.77 2.79 -0.03
N ILE A 155 0.55 2.86 -0.16
CA ILE A 155 1.24 3.58 -1.24
C ILE A 155 0.94 2.92 -2.60
N ASP A 156 1.03 1.59 -2.70
CA ASP A 156 0.71 0.85 -3.92
C ASP A 156 -0.76 1.03 -4.33
N SER A 157 -1.68 1.14 -3.37
CA SER A 157 -3.09 1.47 -3.61
C SER A 157 -3.29 2.89 -4.18
N LEU A 158 -2.60 3.90 -3.64
CA LEU A 158 -2.68 5.29 -4.14
C LEU A 158 -2.22 5.38 -5.61
N LEU A 159 -1.08 4.75 -5.93
CA LEU A 159 -0.53 4.70 -7.29
C LEU A 159 -1.50 3.99 -8.26
N SER A 160 -2.06 2.86 -7.81
CA SER A 160 -3.04 2.07 -8.58
C SER A 160 -4.31 2.87 -8.86
N GLU A 161 -4.84 3.63 -7.89
CA GLU A 161 -6.04 4.44 -8.10
C GLU A 161 -5.78 5.64 -9.02
N GLN A 162 -4.64 6.33 -8.92
CA GLN A 162 -4.30 7.38 -9.89
C GLN A 162 -4.18 6.82 -11.32
N LYS A 163 -3.56 5.63 -11.48
CA LYS A 163 -3.48 4.96 -12.79
C LYS A 163 -4.85 4.58 -13.33
N LYS A 164 -5.77 4.08 -12.49
CA LYS A 164 -7.16 3.82 -12.86
C LYS A 164 -7.90 5.11 -13.23
N ARG A 165 -7.73 6.21 -12.47
CA ARG A 165 -8.31 7.53 -12.78
C ARG A 165 -7.85 8.07 -14.14
N LEU A 166 -6.60 7.80 -14.53
CA LEU A 166 -6.06 8.19 -15.83
C LEU A 166 -6.72 7.41 -16.98
N LEU A 167 -6.81 6.08 -16.86
CA LEU A 167 -7.48 5.23 -17.86
C LEU A 167 -8.98 5.54 -18.00
N ARG A 168 -9.66 6.00 -16.94
CA ARG A 168 -11.07 6.46 -17.02
C ARG A 168 -11.26 7.73 -17.87
N ARG A 169 -10.19 8.37 -18.34
CA ARG A 169 -10.23 9.68 -19.05
C ARG A 169 -9.52 9.69 -20.40
N VAL A 170 -8.80 8.62 -20.74
CA VAL A 170 -8.04 8.49 -21.98
C VAL A 170 -8.14 7.05 -22.45
N ASP A 171 -8.53 6.86 -23.70
CA ASP A 171 -8.45 5.54 -24.33
C ASP A 171 -6.98 5.18 -24.60
N MET A 172 -6.54 4.07 -24.04
CA MET A 172 -5.19 3.55 -24.15
C MET A 172 -5.30 2.06 -24.44
N SER A 173 -4.99 1.67 -25.68
CA SER A 173 -5.13 0.29 -26.15
C SER A 173 -4.36 -0.70 -25.25
N ILE A 174 -4.88 -1.91 -25.15
CA ILE A 174 -4.30 -2.98 -24.31
C ILE A 174 -2.83 -3.24 -24.71
N GLN A 175 -2.54 -3.28 -26.01
CA GLN A 175 -1.18 -3.45 -26.54
C GLN A 175 -0.21 -2.34 -26.08
N HIS A 176 -0.67 -1.07 -26.01
CA HIS A 176 0.15 0.01 -25.48
C HIS A 176 0.31 -0.09 -23.96
N GLN A 177 -0.71 -0.52 -23.22
CA GLN A 177 -0.58 -0.78 -21.78
C GLN A 177 0.45 -1.88 -21.52
N GLU A 178 0.38 -3.01 -22.23
CA GLU A 178 1.34 -4.11 -22.11
C GLU A 178 2.77 -3.66 -22.38
N ALA A 179 3.01 -2.92 -23.47
CA ALA A 179 4.31 -2.32 -23.79
C ALA A 179 4.82 -1.43 -22.64
N LEU A 180 3.97 -0.55 -22.13
CA LEU A 180 4.27 0.34 -20.99
C LEU A 180 4.42 -0.39 -19.64
N HIS A 181 4.11 -1.68 -19.54
CA HIS A 181 4.32 -2.48 -18.32
C HIS A 181 5.59 -3.34 -18.41
N ILE A 182 5.97 -3.75 -19.62
CA ILE A 182 7.16 -4.57 -19.88
C ILE A 182 8.45 -3.75 -19.73
N PHE A 183 8.43 -2.49 -20.17
CA PHE A 183 9.62 -1.66 -20.33
C PHE A 183 9.73 -0.55 -19.27
N PRO A 184 10.58 -0.67 -18.25
CA PRO A 184 10.71 0.36 -17.21
C PRO A 184 11.47 1.62 -17.66
N LYS A 185 11.98 1.70 -18.89
CA LYS A 185 12.59 2.94 -19.41
C LYS A 185 11.74 3.47 -20.58
N MET A 186 11.34 4.72 -20.48
CA MET A 186 10.67 5.48 -21.53
C MET A 186 11.47 6.74 -21.83
N THR A 187 11.80 6.98 -23.10
CA THR A 187 12.35 8.25 -23.60
C THR A 187 11.50 8.76 -24.75
N ALA A 188 11.60 10.05 -25.07
CA ALA A 188 10.69 10.72 -25.98
C ALA A 188 11.43 11.81 -26.77
N ASP A 189 11.61 11.60 -28.07
CA ASP A 189 12.31 12.51 -28.97
C ASP A 189 11.29 13.29 -29.83
N PRO A 190 11.36 14.63 -29.87
CA PRO A 190 10.46 15.45 -30.68
C PRO A 190 10.73 15.23 -32.17
N LEU A 191 9.67 15.22 -32.98
CA LEU A 191 9.73 15.17 -34.44
C LEU A 191 9.26 16.50 -35.03
N GLU A 192 9.88 16.94 -36.11
CA GLU A 192 9.52 18.18 -36.84
C GLU A 192 8.04 18.24 -37.24
N SER A 193 7.40 17.07 -37.45
CA SER A 193 5.96 16.92 -37.72
C SER A 193 5.00 17.26 -36.54
N GLY A 194 5.48 17.82 -35.44
CA GLY A 194 4.67 18.09 -34.22
C GLY A 194 4.27 16.84 -33.43
N ALA A 195 4.80 15.69 -33.82
CA ALA A 195 4.65 14.40 -33.14
C ALA A 195 5.88 14.09 -32.29
N VAL A 196 5.80 13.05 -31.46
CA VAL A 196 6.88 12.58 -30.59
C VAL A 196 7.15 11.11 -30.89
N LYS A 197 8.43 10.74 -31.04
CA LYS A 197 8.87 9.35 -31.11
C LYS A 197 9.22 8.91 -29.69
N VAL A 198 8.38 8.05 -29.12
CA VAL A 198 8.60 7.44 -27.81
C VAL A 198 9.34 6.14 -28.00
N HIS A 199 10.39 5.90 -27.22
CA HIS A 199 11.16 4.66 -27.21
C HIS A 199 11.00 4.01 -25.85
N LEU A 200 10.54 2.76 -25.86
CA LEU A 200 10.37 1.92 -24.67
C LEU A 200 11.51 0.88 -24.63
N GLY A 201 12.11 0.71 -23.46
CA GLY A 201 13.21 -0.23 -23.25
C GLY A 201 13.55 -0.46 -21.77
N GLY A 202 14.80 -0.88 -21.54
CA GLY A 202 15.27 -1.32 -20.23
C GLY A 202 14.94 -2.80 -19.96
N GLU A 203 15.63 -3.38 -18.99
CA GLU A 203 15.41 -4.77 -18.57
C GLU A 203 14.13 -4.88 -17.75
N GLY A 204 13.28 -5.87 -18.06
CA GLY A 204 12.10 -6.17 -17.26
C GLY A 204 12.45 -6.66 -15.87
N TYR A 205 11.52 -6.51 -14.93
CA TYR A 205 11.71 -6.87 -13.51
C TYR A 205 10.47 -7.60 -12.96
N ASN A 206 10.66 -8.35 -11.87
CA ASN A 206 9.57 -8.97 -11.15
C ASN A 206 8.81 -7.90 -10.36
N ARG A 207 7.52 -7.66 -10.65
CA ARG A 207 6.73 -6.63 -9.98
C ARG A 207 6.45 -6.89 -8.49
N LYS A 208 6.66 -8.12 -8.00
CA LYS A 208 6.61 -8.44 -6.56
C LYS A 208 7.93 -8.10 -5.87
N THR A 209 9.00 -8.80 -6.25
CA THR A 209 10.30 -8.76 -5.56
C THR A 209 11.24 -7.67 -6.06
N LEU A 210 10.85 -6.90 -7.08
CA LEU A 210 11.63 -5.84 -7.75
C LEU A 210 12.93 -6.32 -8.45
N ASN A 211 13.25 -7.62 -8.37
CA ASN A 211 14.43 -8.22 -8.98
C ASN A 211 14.41 -8.17 -10.52
N ARG A 212 15.57 -7.89 -11.13
CA ARG A 212 15.76 -7.90 -12.59
C ARG A 212 15.56 -9.30 -13.17
N VAL A 213 14.82 -9.39 -14.27
CA VAL A 213 14.51 -10.66 -14.94
C VAL A 213 15.55 -10.90 -16.03
N LYS A 214 16.50 -11.80 -15.76
CA LYS A 214 17.58 -12.24 -16.68
C LYS A 214 17.07 -13.12 -17.85
N ARG A 215 16.04 -12.69 -18.57
CA ARG A 215 15.59 -13.31 -19.83
C ARG A 215 16.18 -12.57 -21.03
N SER A 216 16.02 -13.11 -22.25
CA SER A 216 16.37 -12.37 -23.46
C SER A 216 15.66 -11.02 -23.47
N ILE A 217 16.43 -9.95 -23.66
CA ILE A 217 15.92 -8.57 -23.63
C ILE A 217 14.92 -8.42 -24.78
N PRO A 218 13.63 -8.12 -24.51
CA PRO A 218 12.68 -7.83 -25.57
C PRO A 218 13.20 -6.64 -26.39
N LYS A 219 13.11 -6.72 -27.72
CA LYS A 219 13.53 -5.60 -28.58
C LYS A 219 12.82 -4.33 -28.14
N GLN A 220 13.57 -3.22 -28.06
CA GLN A 220 13.00 -1.91 -27.76
C GLN A 220 11.82 -1.61 -28.70
N GLN A 221 10.80 -0.97 -28.15
CA GLN A 221 9.56 -0.70 -28.87
C GLN A 221 9.38 0.81 -29.07
N ASP A 222 9.29 1.22 -30.32
CA ASP A 222 9.09 2.61 -30.69
C ASP A 222 7.61 2.88 -31.01
N LEU A 223 7.08 3.99 -30.51
CA LEU A 223 5.72 4.46 -30.74
C LEU A 223 5.77 5.91 -31.27
N LYS A 224 4.96 6.24 -32.28
CA LYS A 224 4.76 7.63 -32.72
C LYS A 224 3.46 8.15 -32.13
N LEU A 225 3.55 9.14 -31.24
CA LEU A 225 2.42 9.72 -30.50
C LEU A 225 2.30 11.22 -30.76
N SER A 226 1.14 11.82 -30.45
CA SER A 226 1.03 13.27 -30.29
C SER A 226 1.71 13.72 -28.99
N ILE A 227 2.02 15.02 -28.86
CA ILE A 227 2.59 15.59 -27.63
C ILE A 227 1.67 15.36 -26.42
N GLU A 228 0.35 15.51 -26.59
CA GLU A 228 -0.63 15.27 -25.53
C GLU A 228 -0.67 13.79 -25.11
N THR A 229 -0.78 12.87 -26.07
CA THR A 229 -0.77 11.42 -25.79
C THR A 229 0.54 11.00 -25.15
N CYS A 230 1.68 11.56 -25.57
CA CYS A 230 2.97 11.32 -24.92
C CYS A 230 2.96 11.72 -23.44
N ARG A 231 2.41 12.88 -23.07
CA ARG A 231 2.31 13.32 -21.66
C ARG A 231 1.50 12.33 -20.82
N ILE A 232 0.38 11.83 -21.36
CA ILE A 232 -0.44 10.81 -20.71
C ILE A 232 0.33 9.50 -20.52
N TYR A 233 1.06 9.06 -21.55
CA TYR A 233 1.84 7.81 -21.52
C TYR A 233 2.97 7.93 -20.50
N THR A 234 3.68 9.06 -20.44
CA THR A 234 4.71 9.32 -19.42
C THR A 234 4.14 9.29 -18.01
N LEU A 235 2.97 9.87 -17.77
CA LEU A 235 2.32 9.82 -16.45
C LEU A 235 1.88 8.40 -16.07
N TYR A 236 1.28 7.66 -17.01
CA TYR A 236 0.87 6.27 -16.81
C TYR A 236 2.07 5.35 -16.51
N HIS A 237 3.15 5.51 -17.27
CA HIS A 237 4.42 4.80 -17.12
C HIS A 237 5.05 5.09 -15.75
N SER A 238 5.14 6.37 -15.38
CA SER A 238 5.65 6.83 -14.08
C SER A 238 4.85 6.24 -12.91
N LEU A 239 3.51 6.21 -13.01
CA LEU A 239 2.64 5.59 -12.01
C LEU A 239 2.79 4.06 -11.95
N HIS A 240 3.00 3.39 -13.09
CA HIS A 240 3.20 1.95 -13.12
C HIS A 240 4.52 1.54 -12.46
N HIS A 241 5.62 2.22 -12.81
CA HIS A 241 6.97 1.85 -12.39
C HIS A 241 7.45 2.57 -11.13
N TYR A 242 6.63 3.40 -10.49
CA TYR A 242 7.02 4.23 -9.34
C TYR A 242 7.78 3.46 -8.25
N LYS A 243 7.23 2.31 -7.79
CA LYS A 243 7.87 1.46 -6.77
C LYS A 243 9.26 1.00 -7.19
N TYR A 244 9.38 0.52 -8.43
CA TYR A 244 10.65 0.05 -8.99
C TYR A 244 11.68 1.18 -9.17
N HIS A 245 11.27 2.35 -9.65
CA HIS A 245 12.17 3.49 -9.75
C HIS A 245 12.58 4.06 -8.39
N THR A 246 11.69 4.02 -7.40
CA THR A 246 12.02 4.41 -6.02
C THR A 246 13.01 3.41 -5.41
N PHE A 247 12.79 2.11 -5.60
CA PHE A 247 13.74 1.06 -5.25
C PHE A 247 15.11 1.26 -5.90
N LEU A 248 15.18 1.56 -7.20
CA LEU A 248 16.46 1.85 -7.88
C LEU A 248 17.16 3.11 -7.32
N ARG A 249 16.42 4.08 -6.78
CA ARG A 249 17.01 5.24 -6.05
C ARG A 249 17.51 4.83 -4.67
N CYS A 250 16.77 3.98 -3.95
CA CYS A 250 17.19 3.39 -2.67
C CYS A 250 18.47 2.59 -2.85
N LYS A 251 18.52 1.70 -3.85
CA LYS A 251 19.72 0.94 -4.19
C LYS A 251 20.91 1.83 -4.53
N LYS A 252 20.72 2.92 -5.28
CA LYS A 252 21.81 3.86 -5.55
C LYS A 252 22.34 4.51 -4.25
N GLU A 253 21.46 4.81 -3.30
CA GLU A 253 21.84 5.38 -2.01
C GLU A 253 22.61 4.35 -1.15
N THR A 254 22.13 3.11 -1.06
CA THR A 254 22.82 2.03 -0.34
C THR A 254 24.19 1.73 -0.96
N ASP A 255 24.23 1.52 -2.29
CA ASP A 255 25.47 1.27 -3.03
C ASP A 255 26.49 2.41 -2.81
N SER A 256 26.03 3.66 -2.59
CA SER A 256 26.89 4.83 -2.35
C SER A 256 27.44 4.91 -0.92
N ILE A 257 26.73 4.35 0.07
CA ILE A 257 27.17 4.30 1.47
C ILE A 257 28.13 3.12 1.68
N GLU A 258 27.82 1.96 1.09
CA GLU A 258 28.68 0.77 1.04
C GLU A 258 30.03 1.05 0.34
N GLN A 259 30.07 2.00 -0.60
CA GLN A 259 31.32 2.43 -1.26
C GLN A 259 32.10 3.50 -0.47
N ALA A 260 31.46 4.20 0.47
CA ALA A 260 32.06 5.28 1.25
C ALA A 260 32.59 4.82 2.62
N THR A 261 32.15 3.66 3.09
CA THR A 261 32.49 3.06 4.40
C THR A 261 33.07 1.67 4.18
N GLU A 262 34.06 1.27 4.97
CA GLU A 262 34.63 -0.08 4.91
C GLU A 262 33.78 -1.04 5.76
N ASP A 263 33.18 -2.04 5.11
CA ASP A 263 32.33 -3.09 5.72
C ASP A 263 31.21 -2.60 6.67
N PRO A 264 30.36 -1.63 6.26
CA PRO A 264 29.24 -1.18 7.09
C PRO A 264 28.20 -2.29 7.24
N GLY A 265 27.68 -2.47 8.46
CA GLY A 265 26.59 -3.42 8.70
C GLY A 265 25.32 -3.01 7.97
N GLN A 266 24.49 -3.96 7.50
CA GLN A 266 23.25 -3.66 6.78
C GLN A 266 22.34 -2.70 7.55
N GLU A 267 22.18 -2.88 8.86
CA GLU A 267 21.39 -1.97 9.70
C GLU A 267 21.98 -0.55 9.72
N GLU A 268 23.31 -0.42 9.73
CA GLU A 268 23.99 0.88 9.66
C GLU A 268 23.72 1.57 8.32
N VAL A 269 23.78 0.84 7.20
CA VAL A 269 23.45 1.39 5.88
C VAL A 269 22.01 1.88 5.83
N VAL A 270 21.05 1.12 6.39
CA VAL A 270 19.65 1.56 6.53
C VAL A 270 19.58 2.85 7.37
N GLN A 271 20.19 2.87 8.56
CA GLN A 271 20.17 4.04 9.44
C GLN A 271 20.77 5.28 8.77
N GLN A 272 21.88 5.15 8.04
CA GLN A 272 22.51 6.23 7.29
C GLN A 272 21.61 6.75 6.14
N CYS A 273 21.01 5.87 5.32
CA CYS A 273 20.01 6.27 4.32
C CYS A 273 18.85 7.05 4.96
N MET A 274 18.33 6.53 6.08
CA MET A 274 17.16 7.08 6.76
C MET A 274 17.47 8.35 7.59
N ALA A 275 18.76 8.65 7.82
CA ALA A 275 19.25 9.91 8.37
C ALA A 275 19.33 11.02 7.32
N ASN A 276 19.45 10.69 6.02
CA ASN A 276 19.50 11.66 4.92
C ASN A 276 18.13 12.31 4.65
N GLN A 277 17.75 13.26 5.50
CA GLN A 277 16.46 13.96 5.42
C GLN A 277 16.27 14.68 4.07
N GLY A 278 17.33 15.28 3.50
CA GLY A 278 17.23 15.98 2.22
C GLY A 278 16.87 15.04 1.06
N TRP A 279 17.43 13.84 1.04
CA TRP A 279 17.08 12.79 0.07
C TRP A 279 15.64 12.28 0.26
N LEU A 280 15.23 11.98 1.49
CA LEU A 280 13.87 11.53 1.80
C LEU A 280 12.82 12.59 1.44
N GLU A 281 13.07 13.86 1.74
CA GLU A 281 12.22 14.99 1.35
C GLU A 281 12.09 15.09 -0.18
N ASN A 282 13.19 14.93 -0.92
CA ASN A 282 13.16 14.93 -2.38
C ASN A 282 12.36 13.76 -2.97
N LEU A 283 12.44 12.57 -2.37
CA LEU A 283 11.61 11.42 -2.75
C LEU A 283 10.12 11.67 -2.45
N PHE A 284 9.81 12.22 -1.27
CA PHE A 284 8.44 12.52 -0.86
C PHE A 284 7.82 13.63 -1.72
N ASN A 285 8.55 14.70 -2.01
CA ASN A 285 8.07 15.76 -2.88
C ASN A 285 7.83 15.23 -4.31
N SER A 286 8.73 14.38 -4.83
CA SER A 286 8.51 13.67 -6.11
C SER A 286 7.24 12.81 -6.10
N PHE A 287 6.96 12.10 -5.00
CA PHE A 287 5.74 11.30 -4.83
C PHE A 287 4.48 12.17 -4.86
N MET A 288 4.48 13.25 -4.08
CA MET A 288 3.33 14.15 -3.97
C MET A 288 3.02 14.87 -5.29
N GLU A 289 4.03 15.30 -6.05
CA GLU A 289 3.80 15.88 -7.38
C GLU A 289 3.27 14.83 -8.38
N LEU A 290 3.73 13.58 -8.33
CA LEU A 290 3.17 12.50 -9.15
C LEU A 290 1.68 12.27 -8.84
N LEU A 291 1.29 12.26 -7.55
CA LEU A 291 -0.12 12.13 -7.16
C LEU A 291 -0.97 13.34 -7.59
N LYS A 292 -0.42 14.56 -7.52
CA LYS A 292 -1.10 15.82 -7.94
C LYS A 292 -1.16 16.01 -9.46
N SER A 293 -0.29 15.36 -10.23
CA SER A 293 -0.22 15.49 -11.70
C SER A 293 -1.58 15.24 -12.38
N MET A 294 -2.42 14.39 -11.79
CA MET A 294 -3.79 14.12 -12.24
C MET A 294 -4.77 15.30 -12.05
N ASP A 295 -4.57 16.17 -11.05
CA ASP A 295 -5.43 17.33 -10.83
C ASP A 295 -5.09 18.47 -11.81
N TYR A 296 -3.82 18.67 -12.16
CA TYR A 296 -3.43 19.58 -13.25
C TYR A 296 -4.04 19.15 -14.60
N PHE A 297 -3.92 17.87 -14.94
CA PHE A 297 -4.55 17.30 -16.14
C PHE A 297 -6.10 17.33 -16.10
N SER A 298 -6.71 17.52 -14.92
CA SER A 298 -8.16 17.75 -14.81
C SER A 298 -8.58 19.17 -15.19
N ARG A 299 -7.70 20.16 -14.99
CA ARG A 299 -8.02 21.58 -15.19
C ARG A 299 -7.80 22.01 -16.64
N CYS A 300 -6.68 21.61 -17.24
CA CYS A 300 -6.33 21.93 -18.64
C CYS A 300 -7.20 21.24 -19.71
N ARG A 301 -8.31 20.59 -19.34
CA ARG A 301 -9.31 20.02 -20.28
C ARG A 301 -10.71 20.61 -20.10
N MET A 302 -10.82 21.71 -19.33
CA MET A 302 -12.02 22.55 -19.23
C MET A 302 -11.77 23.98 -19.77
N GLU A 303 -10.65 24.14 -20.49
CA GLU A 303 -10.25 25.31 -21.30
C GLU A 303 -10.08 24.83 -22.75
#